data_AF-A0A372G4H2-F1
#
_entry.id   AF-A0A372G4H2-F1
#
_cell.length_a   1.000
_cell.length_b   1.000
_cell.length_c   1.000
_cell.angle_alpha   90.00
_cell.angle_beta   90.00
_cell.angle_gamma   90.00
#
_symmetry.space_group_name_H-M   'P 1'
#
loop_
_entity.id
_entity.type
_entity.pdbx_description
1 polymer ?
#
loop_
_entity_poly.entity_id
_entity_poly.type
_entity_poly.pdbx_seq_one_letter_code
_entity_poly.pdbx_strand_id
1 'polypeptide(L)' 'MWRTSSRSGGNGECVEVAGFADAVGVRDSKDRQGAELSFAAPSWTRFVAATRAGRFDLPA' A
#
# COMPACT_ATOMS: atom_id res chain seq x y z
N MET A 1 8.89 -10.13 -0.49
CA MET A 1 8.64 -10.17 0.97
C MET A 1 7.64 -9.09 1.35
N TRP A 2 6.71 -9.40 2.26
CA TRP A 2 5.77 -8.43 2.83
C TRP A 2 6.44 -7.50 3.84
N ARG A 3 6.15 -6.21 3.74
CA ARG A 3 6.60 -5.18 4.68
C ARG A 3 5.39 -4.46 5.27
N THR A 4 5.26 -4.52 6.59
CA THR A 4 4.24 -3.80 7.34
C THR A 4 4.59 -2.31 7.42
N SER A 5 3.58 -1.44 7.26
CA SER A 5 3.73 0.00 7.45
C SER A 5 4.15 0.32 8.90
N SER A 6 5.04 1.30 9.07
CA SER A 6 5.39 1.85 10.40
C SER A 6 4.24 2.63 11.05
N ARG A 7 3.19 2.94 10.28
CA ARG A 7 1.96 3.57 10.78
C ARG A 7 0.93 2.55 11.29
N SER A 8 1.21 1.26 11.15
CA SER A 8 0.40 0.18 11.71
C SER A 8 0.55 0.16 13.24
N GLY A 9 -0.44 0.71 13.97
CA GLY A 9 -0.43 0.81 15.44
C GLY A 9 -1.83 0.83 16.07
N GLY A 10 -1.90 1.05 17.39
CA GLY A 10 -3.09 0.82 18.23
C GLY A 10 -4.40 1.52 17.83
N ASN A 11 -4.36 2.53 16.96
CA ASN A 11 -5.52 3.37 16.63
C ASN A 11 -5.87 3.43 15.12
N GLY A 12 -5.32 2.56 14.25
CA GLY A 12 -5.85 2.36 12.89
C GLY A 12 -4.90 2.57 11.72
N GLU A 13 -5.30 2.00 10.57
CA GLU A 13 -4.63 1.97 9.25
C GLU A 13 -3.42 1.03 9.11
N CYS A 14 -3.64 -0.28 9.34
CA CYS A 14 -2.60 -1.29 9.20
C CYS A 14 -2.55 -1.88 7.78
N VAL A 15 -1.47 -1.60 7.02
CA VAL A 15 -1.26 -2.16 5.68
C VAL A 15 0.10 -2.85 5.54
N GLU A 16 0.16 -3.92 4.75
CA GLU A 16 1.40 -4.55 4.30
C GLU A 16 1.54 -4.43 2.78
N VAL A 17 2.77 -4.27 2.29
CA VAL A 17 3.09 -4.19 0.86
C VAL A 17 4.21 -5.17 0.49
N ALA A 18 4.07 -5.87 -0.64
CA ALA A 18 5.10 -6.73 -1.21
C ALA A 18 5.34 -6.44 -2.69
N GLY A 19 6.60 -6.42 -3.10
CA GLY A 19 6.98 -6.44 -4.52
C GLY A 19 7.09 -7.87 -5.05
N PHE A 20 6.53 -8.10 -6.23
CA PHE A 20 6.67 -9.30 -7.07
C PHE A 20 7.37 -8.92 -8.39
N ALA A 21 7.52 -9.86 -9.31
CA ALA A 21 8.22 -9.62 -10.59
C ALA A 21 7.59 -8.45 -11.39
N ASP A 22 6.27 -8.48 -11.62
CA ASP A 22 5.56 -7.48 -12.42
C ASP A 22 4.44 -6.76 -11.65
N ALA A 23 4.31 -7.03 -10.35
CA ALA A 23 3.20 -6.55 -9.54
C ALA A 23 3.61 -6.12 -8.14
N VAL A 24 2.74 -5.32 -7.52
CA VAL A 24 2.81 -4.93 -6.12
C VAL A 24 1.52 -5.34 -5.44
N GLY A 25 1.66 -6.15 -4.40
CA GLY A 25 0.57 -6.59 -3.54
C GLY A 25 0.35 -5.64 -2.36
N VAL A 26 -0.90 -5.42 -2.01
CA VAL A 26 -1.32 -4.63 -0.84
C VAL A 26 -2.43 -5.39 -0.10
N ARG A 27 -2.28 -5.55 1.21
CA ARG A 27 -3.28 -6.22 2.05
C ARG A 27 -3.40 -5.60 3.43
N ASP A 28 -4.49 -5.93 4.12
CA ASP A 28 -4.67 -5.62 5.54
C ASP A 28 -3.68 -6.43 6.37
N SER A 29 -2.93 -5.77 7.25
CA SER A 29 -2.01 -6.47 8.16
C SER A 29 -2.74 -7.33 9.20
N LYS A 30 -4.01 -7.00 9.51
CA LYS A 30 -4.86 -7.67 10.50
C LYS A 30 -5.56 -8.88 9.93
N ASP A 31 -5.76 -8.92 8.61
CA ASP A 31 -6.36 -10.03 7.88
C ASP A 31 -5.41 -10.55 6.79
N ARG A 32 -4.34 -11.23 7.22
CA ARG A 32 -3.28 -11.74 6.32
C ARG A 32 -3.75 -12.89 5.40
N GLN A 33 -4.88 -13.51 5.71
CA GLN A 33 -5.48 -14.59 4.91
C GLN A 33 -6.64 -14.10 4.04
N GLY A 34 -7.09 -12.86 4.22
CA GLY A 34 -8.10 -12.21 3.41
C GLY A 34 -7.61 -11.82 2.02
N ALA A 35 -8.46 -11.05 1.33
CA ALA A 35 -8.20 -10.60 -0.03
C ALA A 35 -7.03 -9.61 -0.12
N GLU A 36 -6.27 -9.73 -1.20
CA GLU A 36 -5.15 -8.86 -1.54
C GLU A 36 -5.46 -8.05 -2.79
N LEU A 37 -5.08 -6.78 -2.80
CA LEU A 37 -5.08 -5.94 -4.00
C LEU A 37 -3.75 -6.10 -4.72
N SER A 38 -3.78 -6.27 -6.05
CA SER A 38 -2.59 -6.37 -6.89
C SER A 38 -2.58 -5.27 -7.94
N PHE A 39 -1.44 -4.59 -8.05
CA PHE A 39 -1.22 -3.50 -8.99
C PHE A 39 -0.03 -3.81 -9.89
N ALA A 40 -0.10 -3.45 -11.16
CA ALA A 40 1.09 -3.50 -12.02
C ALA A 40 2.19 -2.60 -11.45
N ALA A 41 3.44 -3.07 -11.45
CA ALA A 41 4.59 -2.34 -10.93
C ALA A 41 4.72 -0.89 -11.44
N PRO A 42 4.57 -0.58 -12.75
CA PRO A 42 4.66 0.81 -13.22
C PRO A 42 3.51 1.70 -12.70
N SER A 43 2.31 1.13 -12.51
CA SER A 43 1.17 1.86 -11.95
C SER A 43 1.40 2.19 -10.48
N TRP A 44 1.95 1.26 -9.70
CA TRP A 44 2.31 1.50 -8.31
C TRP A 44 3.35 2.61 -8.16
N THR A 45 4.41 2.60 -8.98
CA THR A 45 5.43 3.65 -8.94
C THR A 45 4.83 5.03 -9.23
N ARG A 46 3.95 5.14 -10.23
CA ARG A 46 3.24 6.39 -10.55
C ARG A 46 2.32 6.84 -9.42
N PHE A 47 1.58 5.90 -8.82
CA PHE A 47 0.73 6.18 -7.67
C PHE A 47 1.53 6.76 -6.51
N VAL A 48 2.62 6.10 -6.10
CA VAL A 48 3.47 6.58 -4.99
C VAL A 48 4.06 7.96 -5.29
N ALA A 49 4.52 8.21 -6.52
CA ALA A 49 5.04 9.51 -6.92
C ALA A 49 3.96 10.61 -6.84
N ALA A 50 2.75 10.32 -7.32
CA ALA A 50 1.62 11.24 -7.26
C ALA A 50 1.17 11.53 -5.81
N THR A 51 1.13 10.51 -4.96
CA THR A 51 0.81 10.67 -3.52
C THR A 51 1.84 11.55 -2.83
N ARG A 52 3.15 11.36 -3.09
CA ARG A 52 4.20 12.22 -2.54
C ARG A 52 4.12 13.67 -3.03
N ALA A 53 3.60 13.88 -4.23
CA ALA A 53 3.35 15.20 -4.78
C ALA A 53 2.05 15.85 -4.26
N GLY A 54 1.35 15.22 -3.31
CA GLY A 54 0.11 15.74 -2.74
C GLY A 54 -1.09 15.71 -3.69
N ARG A 55 -1.02 14.97 -4.80
CA ARG A 55 -2.09 14.93 -5.81
C ARG A 55 -3.45 14.48 -5.24
N PHE A 56 -3.42 13.68 -4.19
CA PHE A 56 -4.61 13.07 -3.59
C PHE A 56 -4.94 13.66 -2.21
N ASP A 57 -4.26 14.73 -1.80
CA ASP A 57 -4.56 15.39 -0.54
C ASP A 57 -5.91 16.12 -0.68
N LEU A 58 -6.81 15.89 0.27
CA LEU A 58 -8.09 16.57 0.31
C LEU A 58 -7.91 17.98 0.89
N PRO A 59 -8.65 18.99 0.39
CA PRO A 59 -8.69 20.28 1.05
C PRO A 59 -9.21 20.11 2.50
N ALA A 60 -8.67 20.94 3.40
CA ALA A 60 -9.07 20.98 4.80
C ALA A 60 -10.52 21.45 4.98
#